data_AF-A0A151EYR5-F1
#
_entry.id   AF-A0A151EYR5-F1
#
_cell.length_a   1.000
_cell.length_b   1.000
_cell.length_c   1.000
_cell.angle_alpha   90.00
_cell.angle_beta   90.00
_cell.angle_gamma   90.00
#
_symmetry.space_group_name_H-M   'P 1'
#
loop_
_entity.id
_entity.type
_entity.pdbx_description
1 polymer ?
#
loop_
_entity_poly.entity_id
_entity_poly.type
_entity_poly.pdbx_seq_one_letter_code
_entity_poly.pdbx_strand_id
1 'polypeptide(L)'
;MISTKPRKQRKYMFKAPLHNKRKFIAAHLDENLLLKYDKRAIPVVKGDTVRVMRGSFRGHEDKIVKVNVKKRHIEVEGITMSKADGNKIAKPIHSSNVIITKLNLTDKWRRRKLERGLSEETKKEIEAEAKEQIKIVEEEERKIEEAKALEEEKEGLEEEAEEQKEITEKEKKEEKPKVEKKPVQKTEEKKVEIKKKPTSDKKPTAKKTTKKTTKKKEENK
;
A
#
# COMPACT_ATOMS: atom_id res chain seq x y z
N MET A 1 -42.34 -5.21 10.37
CA MET A 1 -42.44 -4.80 11.80
C MET A 1 -41.03 -4.75 12.41
N ILE A 2 -40.65 -3.67 13.10
CA ILE A 2 -39.34 -3.52 13.76
C ILE A 2 -39.46 -3.92 15.24
N SER A 3 -38.53 -4.73 15.76
CA SER A 3 -38.55 -5.14 17.16
C SER A 3 -37.99 -4.03 18.07
N THR A 4 -38.76 -3.59 19.06
CA THR A 4 -38.30 -2.61 20.07
C THR A 4 -37.21 -3.16 21.01
N LYS A 5 -37.13 -4.48 21.19
CA LYS A 5 -36.21 -5.13 22.16
C LYS A 5 -34.73 -4.90 21.79
N PRO A 6 -33.92 -4.15 22.57
CA PRO A 6 -32.53 -3.81 22.19
C PRO A 6 -31.62 -5.02 21.95
N ARG A 7 -31.84 -6.11 22.70
CA ARG A 7 -31.12 -7.40 22.52
C ARG A 7 -31.34 -7.99 21.12
N LYS A 8 -32.55 -7.89 20.57
CA LYS A 8 -32.87 -8.38 19.21
C LYS A 8 -32.22 -7.49 18.14
N GLN A 9 -32.24 -6.16 18.31
CA GLN A 9 -31.61 -5.21 17.39
C GLN A 9 -30.09 -5.39 17.31
N ARG A 10 -29.39 -5.49 18.45
CA ARG A 10 -27.94 -5.78 18.46
C ARG A 10 -27.63 -7.11 17.78
N LYS A 11 -28.38 -8.18 18.08
CA LYS A 11 -28.21 -9.50 17.43
C LYS A 11 -28.35 -9.41 15.91
N TYR A 12 -29.34 -8.67 15.40
CA TYR A 12 -29.51 -8.44 13.97
C TYR A 12 -28.30 -7.72 13.35
N MET A 13 -27.86 -6.60 13.92
CA MET A 13 -26.73 -5.81 13.40
C MET A 13 -25.41 -6.61 13.30
N PHE A 14 -25.16 -7.52 14.24
CA PHE A 14 -23.97 -8.40 14.20
C PHE A 14 -24.14 -9.60 13.26
N LYS A 15 -25.29 -10.30 13.29
CA LYS A 15 -25.52 -11.52 12.49
C LYS A 15 -26.02 -11.26 11.06
N ALA A 16 -26.28 -10.01 10.67
CA ALA A 16 -26.76 -9.68 9.32
C ALA A 16 -25.82 -10.21 8.20
N PRO A 17 -26.37 -10.67 7.06
CA PRO A 17 -25.61 -11.09 5.89
C PRO A 17 -24.91 -9.88 5.22
N LEU A 18 -23.89 -10.17 4.40
CA LEU A 18 -23.02 -9.13 3.81
C LEU A 18 -23.78 -8.09 2.97
N HIS A 19 -24.75 -8.51 2.16
CA HIS A 19 -25.57 -7.61 1.33
C HIS A 19 -26.38 -6.59 2.17
N ASN A 20 -26.78 -6.95 3.40
CA ASN A 20 -27.44 -6.05 4.33
C ASN A 20 -26.43 -5.21 5.12
N LYS A 21 -25.28 -5.78 5.51
CA LYS A 21 -24.18 -5.01 6.12
C LYS A 21 -23.68 -3.88 5.21
N ARG A 22 -23.68 -4.06 3.89
CA ARG A 22 -23.40 -2.97 2.91
C ARG A 22 -24.29 -1.74 3.12
N LYS A 23 -25.56 -1.92 3.50
CA LYS A 23 -26.50 -0.81 3.75
C LYS A 23 -26.20 -0.04 5.04
N PHE A 24 -25.51 -0.67 6.00
CA PHE A 24 -25.11 -0.02 7.26
C PHE A 24 -23.88 0.87 7.11
N ILE A 25 -23.07 0.66 6.07
CA ILE A 25 -21.87 1.46 5.76
C ILE A 25 -22.27 2.57 4.77
N ALA A 26 -23.19 3.42 5.23
CA ALA A 26 -23.56 4.64 4.52
C ALA A 26 -22.92 5.85 5.21
N ALA A 27 -22.64 6.88 4.42
CA ALA A 27 -22.19 8.18 4.88
C ALA A 27 -23.14 9.26 4.33
N HIS A 28 -23.13 10.43 4.96
CA HIS A 28 -23.89 11.58 4.47
C HIS A 28 -23.23 12.17 3.23
N LEU A 29 -24.05 12.71 2.32
CA LEU A 29 -23.56 13.55 1.23
C LEU A 29 -23.28 14.97 1.74
N ASP A 30 -22.29 15.63 1.14
CA ASP A 30 -22.08 17.07 1.28
C ASP A 30 -23.24 17.86 0.67
N GLU A 31 -23.44 19.13 1.06
CA GLU A 31 -24.65 19.91 0.74
C GLU A 31 -24.87 20.08 -0.77
N ASN A 32 -23.80 20.28 -1.54
CA ASN A 32 -23.85 20.36 -3.01
C ASN A 32 -24.38 19.05 -3.64
N LEU A 33 -23.93 17.90 -3.13
CA LEU A 33 -24.36 16.59 -3.59
C LEU A 33 -25.76 16.23 -3.06
N LEU A 34 -26.13 16.71 -1.87
CA LEU A 34 -27.49 16.57 -1.32
C LEU A 34 -28.51 17.20 -2.27
N LEU A 35 -28.24 18.43 -2.73
CA LEU A 35 -29.10 19.17 -3.65
C LEU A 35 -29.14 18.52 -5.04
N LYS A 36 -27.99 18.12 -5.61
CA LYS A 36 -27.94 17.45 -6.93
C LYS A 36 -28.67 16.09 -6.95
N TYR A 37 -28.58 15.31 -5.88
CA TYR A 37 -29.05 13.91 -5.88
C TYR A 37 -30.33 13.64 -5.06
N ASP A 38 -30.89 14.66 -4.40
CA ASP A 38 -32.00 14.59 -3.43
C ASP A 38 -31.90 13.37 -2.48
N LYS A 39 -30.70 13.13 -1.94
CA LYS A 39 -30.37 11.91 -1.20
C LYS A 39 -29.45 12.19 -0.02
N ARG A 40 -30.00 12.10 1.20
CA ARG A 40 -29.28 12.38 2.45
C ARG A 40 -28.06 11.50 2.74
N ALA A 41 -28.04 10.26 2.23
CA ALA A 41 -26.94 9.33 2.46
C ALA A 41 -26.89 8.20 1.42
N ILE A 42 -25.68 7.72 1.10
CA ILE A 42 -25.45 6.58 0.21
C ILE A 42 -24.44 5.59 0.80
N PRO A 43 -24.52 4.28 0.49
CA PRO A 43 -23.46 3.34 0.81
C PRO A 43 -22.12 3.74 0.16
N VAL A 44 -21.08 3.75 0.98
CA VAL A 44 -19.72 4.15 0.62
C VAL A 44 -19.05 3.11 -0.29
N VAL A 45 -18.33 3.56 -1.32
CA VAL A 45 -17.61 2.72 -2.30
C VAL A 45 -16.14 3.15 -2.39
N LYS A 46 -15.27 2.25 -2.89
CA LYS A 46 -13.85 2.56 -3.18
C LYS A 46 -13.75 3.73 -4.17
N GLY A 47 -12.85 4.67 -3.91
CA GLY A 47 -12.64 5.85 -4.77
C GLY A 47 -13.64 6.99 -4.56
N ASP A 48 -14.66 6.87 -3.71
CA ASP A 48 -15.36 8.05 -3.20
C ASP A 48 -14.36 8.94 -2.44
N THR A 49 -14.46 10.28 -2.59
CA THR A 49 -13.69 11.24 -1.78
C THR A 49 -14.52 11.66 -0.58
N VAL A 50 -13.88 11.71 0.59
CA VAL A 50 -14.56 11.91 1.87
C VAL A 50 -13.83 12.85 2.81
N ARG A 51 -14.59 13.71 3.49
CA ARG A 51 -14.17 14.55 4.61
C ARG A 51 -14.49 13.86 5.94
N VAL A 52 -13.49 13.73 6.81
CA VAL A 52 -13.70 13.24 8.19
C VAL A 52 -14.21 14.37 9.09
N MET A 53 -15.36 14.14 9.72
CA MET A 53 -16.04 15.13 10.58
C MET A 53 -15.79 14.91 12.08
N ARG A 54 -15.46 13.68 12.51
CA ARG A 54 -15.32 13.31 13.93
C ARG A 54 -14.09 12.46 14.20
N GLY A 55 -13.49 12.65 15.38
CA GLY A 55 -12.27 11.96 15.82
C GLY A 55 -11.00 12.76 15.55
N SER A 56 -9.84 12.14 15.80
CA SER A 56 -8.53 12.80 15.74
C SER A 56 -8.14 13.34 14.36
N PHE A 57 -8.73 12.79 13.29
CA PHE A 57 -8.42 13.15 11.90
C PHE A 57 -9.48 14.09 11.29
N ARG A 58 -10.18 14.87 12.12
CA ARG A 58 -11.21 15.83 11.66
C ARG A 58 -10.61 16.85 10.68
N GLY A 59 -11.31 17.12 9.59
CA GLY A 59 -10.90 18.05 8.54
C GLY A 59 -10.06 17.42 7.43
N HIS A 60 -9.58 16.18 7.61
CA HIS A 60 -8.88 15.44 6.56
C HIS A 60 -9.85 15.06 5.45
N GLU A 61 -9.51 15.39 4.20
CA GLU A 61 -10.27 15.04 3.00
C GLU A 61 -9.43 14.15 2.09
N ASP A 62 -9.90 12.93 1.78
CA ASP A 62 -9.13 12.02 0.93
C ASP A 62 -9.98 10.92 0.27
N LYS A 63 -9.38 10.17 -0.66
CA LYS A 63 -10.03 9.02 -1.33
C LYS A 63 -10.15 7.81 -0.41
N ILE A 64 -11.19 7.00 -0.60
CA ILE A 64 -11.35 5.71 0.09
C ILE A 64 -10.60 4.60 -0.63
N VAL A 65 -9.59 4.06 0.03
CA VAL A 65 -8.77 2.93 -0.44
C VAL A 65 -9.55 1.61 -0.34
N LYS A 66 -10.27 1.38 0.77
CA LYS A 66 -10.93 0.09 1.04
C LYS A 66 -12.18 0.21 1.92
N VAL A 67 -13.19 -0.60 1.59
CA VAL A 67 -14.45 -0.71 2.36
C VAL A 67 -14.60 -2.13 2.92
N ASN A 68 -14.43 -2.30 4.24
CA ASN A 68 -14.50 -3.60 4.89
C ASN A 68 -15.94 -3.93 5.37
N VAL A 69 -16.74 -4.53 4.49
CA VAL A 69 -18.16 -4.86 4.78
C VAL A 69 -18.35 -5.77 6.00
N LYS A 70 -17.44 -6.74 6.22
CA LYS A 70 -17.50 -7.66 7.38
C LYS A 70 -17.26 -6.95 8.72
N LYS A 71 -16.32 -6.00 8.75
CA LYS A 71 -15.92 -5.23 9.96
C LYS A 71 -16.71 -3.91 10.12
N ARG A 72 -17.42 -3.45 9.09
CA ARG A 72 -18.18 -2.17 9.03
C ARG A 72 -17.32 -0.91 9.21
N HIS A 73 -16.12 -0.91 8.62
CA HIS A 73 -15.21 0.23 8.63
C HIS A 73 -14.68 0.51 7.22
N ILE A 74 -14.28 1.75 6.99
CA ILE A 74 -13.60 2.23 5.79
C ILE A 74 -12.15 2.59 6.13
N GLU A 75 -11.27 2.44 5.16
CA GLU A 75 -9.87 2.86 5.19
C GLU A 75 -9.74 4.00 4.16
N VAL A 76 -9.33 5.17 4.65
CA VAL A 76 -9.17 6.41 3.87
C VAL A 76 -7.67 6.64 3.67
N GLU A 77 -7.31 7.18 2.52
CA GLU A 77 -5.93 7.58 2.18
C GLU A 77 -5.42 8.66 3.15
N GLY A 78 -4.09 8.77 3.33
CA GLY A 78 -3.43 9.61 4.33
C GLY A 78 -3.62 9.17 5.81
N ILE A 79 -4.80 8.66 6.17
CA ILE A 79 -5.16 8.36 7.56
C ILE A 79 -4.54 7.04 8.05
N THR A 80 -3.33 7.15 8.58
CA THR A 80 -2.52 6.03 9.05
C THR A 80 -2.18 6.11 10.55
N MET A 81 -1.77 4.97 11.11
CA MET A 81 -1.19 4.81 12.44
C MET A 81 0.21 4.22 12.31
N SER A 82 1.19 4.75 13.04
CA SER A 82 2.48 4.08 13.21
C SER A 82 2.36 2.93 14.21
N LYS A 83 2.99 1.78 13.87
CA LYS A 83 3.33 0.73 14.83
C LYS A 83 4.62 1.07 15.57
N ALA A 84 4.90 0.32 16.64
CA ALA A 84 6.21 0.33 17.31
C ALA A 84 7.36 -0.01 16.34
N ASP A 85 7.09 -0.87 15.34
CA ASP A 85 8.03 -1.27 14.28
C ASP A 85 8.27 -0.17 13.22
N GLY A 86 7.78 1.07 13.43
CA GLY A 86 7.83 2.18 12.46
C GLY A 86 6.83 2.08 11.30
N ASN A 87 6.40 0.86 10.93
CA ASN A 87 5.46 0.60 9.84
C ASN A 87 4.11 1.33 10.01
N LYS A 88 3.64 1.97 8.94
CA LYS A 88 2.34 2.68 8.88
C LYS A 88 1.21 1.72 8.46
N ILE A 89 0.08 1.79 9.15
CA ILE A 89 -1.14 0.99 8.87
C ILE A 89 -2.36 1.90 8.78
N ALA A 90 -3.25 1.67 7.82
CA ALA A 90 -4.50 2.43 7.68
C ALA A 90 -5.36 2.39 8.96
N LYS A 91 -5.85 3.55 9.40
CA LYS A 91 -6.80 3.64 10.53
C LYS A 91 -8.19 3.22 10.05
N PRO A 92 -8.85 2.22 10.69
CA PRO A 92 -10.26 1.94 10.40
C PRO A 92 -11.15 3.06 10.94
N ILE A 93 -11.94 3.68 10.07
CA ILE A 93 -12.94 4.70 10.41
C ILE A 93 -14.36 4.16 10.16
N HIS A 94 -15.34 4.58 10.97
CA HIS A 94 -16.75 4.25 10.73
C HIS A 94 -17.40 5.30 9.82
N SER A 95 -18.21 4.88 8.84
CA SER A 95 -18.76 5.78 7.81
C SER A 95 -19.69 6.88 8.34
N SER A 96 -20.23 6.73 9.56
CA SER A 96 -21.02 7.78 10.23
C SER A 96 -20.22 9.00 10.66
N ASN A 97 -18.89 8.90 10.72
CA ASN A 97 -18.00 9.98 11.18
C ASN A 97 -17.52 10.86 10.02
N VAL A 98 -18.12 10.70 8.84
CA VAL A 98 -17.57 11.05 7.54
C VAL A 98 -18.67 11.57 6.63
N ILE A 99 -18.34 12.57 5.80
CA ILE A 99 -19.20 13.12 4.74
C ILE A 99 -18.52 12.83 3.39
N ILE A 100 -19.30 12.43 2.38
CA ILE A 100 -18.82 12.25 1.01
C ILE A 100 -18.82 13.60 0.31
N THR A 101 -17.66 14.03 -0.17
CA THR A 101 -17.47 15.30 -0.90
C THR A 101 -17.47 15.10 -2.42
N LYS A 102 -17.01 13.94 -2.91
CA LYS A 102 -17.09 13.56 -4.33
C LYS A 102 -17.48 12.08 -4.47
N LEU A 103 -18.34 11.78 -5.44
CA LEU A 103 -18.84 10.43 -5.71
C LEU A 103 -18.07 9.78 -6.86
N ASN A 104 -17.68 8.52 -6.67
CA ASN A 104 -17.30 7.66 -7.78
C ASN A 104 -18.57 7.18 -8.52
N LEU A 105 -18.69 7.52 -9.81
CA LEU A 105 -19.84 7.21 -10.67
C LEU A 105 -19.54 6.13 -11.72
N THR A 106 -18.34 5.56 -11.76
CA THR A 106 -17.94 4.52 -12.74
C THR A 106 -18.92 3.34 -12.83
N ASP A 107 -19.47 2.87 -11.69
CA ASP A 107 -20.43 1.76 -11.64
C ASP A 107 -21.85 2.16 -12.10
N LYS A 108 -22.29 1.56 -13.22
CA LYS A 108 -23.67 1.67 -13.77
C LYS A 108 -24.76 1.33 -12.75
N TRP A 109 -24.56 0.38 -11.84
CA TRP A 109 -25.57 0.00 -10.83
C TRP A 109 -25.70 1.04 -9.72
N ARG A 110 -24.62 1.74 -9.39
CA ARG A 110 -24.60 2.90 -8.49
C ARG A 110 -25.31 4.10 -9.11
N ARG A 111 -25.01 4.43 -10.37
CA ARG A 111 -25.72 5.50 -11.13
C ARG A 111 -27.22 5.25 -11.18
N ARG A 112 -27.65 4.06 -11.59
CA ARG A 112 -29.07 3.63 -11.62
C ARG A 112 -29.78 3.60 -10.26
N LYS A 113 -29.05 3.77 -9.15
CA LYS A 113 -29.62 3.97 -7.81
C LYS A 113 -29.70 5.46 -7.42
N LEU A 114 -28.77 6.27 -7.91
CA LEU A 114 -28.76 7.73 -7.77
C LEU A 114 -29.87 8.38 -8.60
N GLU A 115 -30.03 7.97 -9.86
CA GLU A 115 -31.04 8.46 -10.82
C GLU A 115 -32.51 8.25 -10.37
N ARG A 116 -32.76 7.38 -9.38
CA ARG A 116 -34.12 7.11 -8.88
C ARG A 116 -34.67 8.31 -8.14
N GLY A 117 -35.76 8.87 -8.68
CA GLY A 117 -36.46 10.04 -8.15
C GLY A 117 -36.02 11.38 -8.74
N LEU A 118 -35.05 11.40 -9.68
CA LEU A 118 -34.54 12.62 -10.31
C LEU A 118 -35.25 12.95 -11.64
N SER A 119 -35.15 14.22 -12.04
CA SER A 119 -35.54 14.70 -13.38
C SER A 119 -34.62 14.11 -14.46
N GLU A 120 -34.99 14.28 -15.73
CA GLU A 120 -34.20 13.72 -16.84
C GLU A 120 -32.92 14.51 -17.15
N GLU A 121 -32.91 15.80 -16.84
CA GLU A 121 -31.75 16.69 -16.98
C GLU A 121 -30.60 16.23 -16.09
N THR A 122 -30.88 16.04 -14.79
CA THR A 122 -29.87 15.57 -13.82
C THR A 122 -29.36 14.17 -14.17
N LYS A 123 -30.18 13.30 -14.79
CA LYS A 123 -29.72 11.98 -15.27
C LYS A 123 -28.70 12.11 -16.40
N LYS A 124 -28.92 13.04 -17.34
CA LYS A 124 -27.96 13.33 -18.43
C LYS A 124 -26.65 13.87 -17.87
N GLU A 125 -26.69 14.78 -16.89
CA GLU A 125 -25.49 15.26 -16.19
C GLU A 125 -24.72 14.12 -15.49
N ILE A 126 -25.42 13.23 -14.78
CA ILE A 126 -24.82 12.08 -14.10
C ILE A 126 -24.16 11.13 -15.11
N GLU A 127 -24.77 10.94 -16.28
CA GLU A 127 -24.20 10.10 -17.33
C GLU A 127 -22.98 10.76 -18.01
N ALA A 128 -22.99 12.07 -18.18
CA ALA A 128 -21.84 12.84 -18.69
C ALA A 128 -20.66 12.80 -17.70
N GLU A 129 -20.88 13.17 -16.43
CA GLU A 129 -19.89 13.10 -15.35
C GLU A 129 -19.27 11.70 -15.23
N ALA A 130 -20.08 10.65 -15.44
CA ALA A 130 -19.60 9.28 -15.44
C ALA A 130 -18.77 8.88 -16.67
N LYS A 131 -19.11 9.38 -17.86
CA LYS A 131 -18.31 9.15 -19.09
C LYS A 131 -16.94 9.82 -18.99
N GLU A 132 -16.89 11.03 -18.44
CA GLU A 132 -15.64 11.73 -18.13
C GLU A 132 -14.80 10.94 -17.11
N GLN A 133 -15.39 10.49 -16.00
CA GLN A 133 -14.69 9.67 -15.01
C GLN A 133 -14.16 8.36 -15.60
N ILE A 134 -14.93 7.67 -16.47
CA ILE A 134 -14.48 6.45 -17.14
C ILE A 134 -13.30 6.75 -18.09
N LYS A 135 -13.39 7.81 -18.91
CA LYS A 135 -12.31 8.21 -19.81
C LYS A 135 -11.02 8.57 -19.07
N ILE A 136 -11.12 9.26 -17.93
CA ILE A 136 -9.96 9.54 -17.07
C ILE A 136 -9.32 8.25 -16.56
N VAL A 137 -10.11 7.27 -16.10
CA VAL A 137 -9.60 5.98 -15.65
C VAL A 137 -8.95 5.19 -16.80
N GLU A 138 -9.56 5.16 -17.99
CA GLU A 138 -8.96 4.52 -19.18
C GLU A 138 -7.65 5.19 -19.60
N GLU A 139 -7.53 6.52 -19.49
CA GLU A 139 -6.29 7.26 -19.75
C GLU A 139 -5.23 7.05 -18.66
N GLU A 140 -5.62 6.89 -17.38
CA GLU A 140 -4.71 6.51 -16.28
C GLU A 140 -4.21 5.06 -16.46
N GLU A 141 -5.09 4.12 -16.84
CA GLU A 141 -4.72 2.72 -17.09
C GLU A 141 -3.75 2.57 -18.26
N ARG A 142 -3.97 3.26 -19.39
CA ARG A 142 -3.02 3.27 -20.53
C ARG A 142 -1.65 3.83 -20.14
N LYS A 143 -1.59 4.92 -19.38
CA LYS A 143 -0.30 5.49 -18.91
C LYS A 143 0.45 4.54 -17.99
N ILE A 144 -0.28 3.74 -17.18
CA ILE A 144 0.32 2.71 -16.33
C ILE A 144 0.83 1.53 -17.18
N GLU A 145 0.12 1.16 -18.24
CA GLU A 145 0.55 0.12 -19.18
C GLU A 145 1.78 0.56 -20.01
N GLU A 146 1.76 1.77 -20.57
CA GLU A 146 2.91 2.40 -21.24
C GLU A 146 4.13 2.53 -20.31
N ALA A 147 3.93 2.94 -19.05
CA ALA A 147 5.01 3.04 -18.08
C ALA A 147 5.61 1.67 -17.71
N LYS A 148 4.79 0.61 -17.63
CA LYS A 148 5.27 -0.76 -17.40
C LYS A 148 5.99 -1.34 -18.60
N ALA A 149 5.48 -1.13 -19.81
CA ALA A 149 6.20 -1.52 -21.02
C ALA A 149 7.58 -0.85 -21.09
N LEU A 150 7.67 0.43 -20.71
CA LEU A 150 8.94 1.15 -20.56
C LEU A 150 9.79 0.74 -19.34
N GLU A 151 9.28 -0.04 -18.39
CA GLU A 151 10.07 -0.68 -17.32
C GLU A 151 10.56 -2.05 -17.79
N GLU A 152 9.68 -2.86 -18.38
CA GLU A 152 10.02 -4.18 -18.98
C GLU A 152 11.04 -4.06 -20.13
N GLU A 153 10.92 -3.05 -21.01
CA GLU A 153 11.94 -2.75 -22.04
C GLU A 153 13.28 -2.31 -21.44
N LYS A 154 13.29 -1.64 -20.27
CA LYS A 154 14.53 -1.24 -19.60
C LYS A 154 15.18 -2.42 -18.87
N GLU A 155 14.39 -3.24 -18.18
CA GLU A 155 14.89 -4.47 -17.55
C GLU A 155 15.47 -5.41 -18.62
N GLY A 156 14.80 -5.60 -19.76
CA GLY A 156 15.34 -6.37 -20.89
C GLY A 156 16.63 -5.80 -21.46
N LEU A 157 16.74 -4.47 -21.64
CA LEU A 157 17.98 -3.82 -22.09
C LEU A 157 19.10 -3.88 -21.04
N GLU A 158 18.78 -3.91 -19.75
CA GLU A 158 19.75 -4.10 -18.67
C GLU A 158 20.25 -5.55 -18.64
N GLU A 159 19.38 -6.55 -18.81
CA GLU A 159 19.74 -7.96 -18.94
C GLU A 159 20.63 -8.21 -20.18
N GLU A 160 20.24 -7.70 -21.37
CA GLU A 160 21.08 -7.77 -22.58
C GLU A 160 22.43 -7.07 -22.39
N ALA A 161 22.46 -5.94 -21.67
CA ALA A 161 23.71 -5.23 -21.36
C ALA A 161 24.56 -5.92 -20.28
N GLU A 162 24.00 -6.80 -19.44
CA GLU A 162 24.77 -7.68 -18.56
C GLU A 162 25.32 -8.89 -19.32
N GLU A 163 24.52 -9.53 -20.19
CA GLU A 163 25.00 -10.62 -21.06
C GLU A 163 26.15 -10.16 -21.96
N GLN A 164 26.05 -9.00 -22.62
CA GLN A 164 27.11 -8.46 -23.47
C GLN A 164 28.40 -8.12 -22.69
N LYS A 165 28.28 -7.68 -21.42
CA LYS A 165 29.45 -7.51 -20.53
C LYS A 165 30.07 -8.86 -20.17
N GLU A 166 29.25 -9.88 -19.91
CA GLU A 166 29.75 -11.22 -19.61
C GLU A 166 30.44 -11.88 -20.80
N ILE A 167 29.93 -11.67 -22.03
CA ILE A 167 30.53 -12.16 -23.28
C ILE A 167 31.87 -11.45 -23.55
N THR A 168 31.91 -10.12 -23.47
CA THR A 168 33.17 -9.36 -23.68
C THR A 168 34.22 -9.59 -22.58
N GLU A 169 33.82 -10.01 -21.38
CA GLU A 169 34.72 -10.52 -20.35
C GLU A 169 35.23 -11.95 -20.59
N LYS A 170 34.50 -12.78 -21.35
CA LYS A 170 34.90 -14.13 -21.74
C LYS A 170 35.90 -14.08 -22.90
N GLU A 171 35.64 -13.28 -23.94
CA GLU A 171 36.58 -13.11 -25.07
C GLU A 171 37.95 -12.60 -24.60
N LYS A 172 37.99 -11.62 -23.68
CA LYS A 172 39.24 -11.13 -23.06
C LYS A 172 40.00 -12.18 -22.22
N LYS A 173 39.39 -13.32 -21.89
CA LYS A 173 40.03 -14.45 -21.18
C LYS A 173 40.56 -15.53 -22.13
N GLU A 174 40.03 -15.63 -23.36
CA GLU A 174 40.43 -16.67 -24.33
C GLU A 174 41.64 -16.29 -25.19
N GLU A 175 41.96 -14.99 -25.34
CA GLU A 175 43.07 -14.51 -26.17
C GLU A 175 44.50 -14.74 -25.59
N LYS A 176 44.72 -15.83 -24.85
CA LYS A 176 46.03 -16.27 -24.33
C LYS A 176 46.38 -17.72 -24.69
N PRO A 177 47.07 -17.96 -25.82
CA PRO A 177 47.63 -19.26 -26.13
C PRO A 177 48.92 -19.56 -25.31
N LYS A 178 49.12 -20.83 -24.95
CA LYS A 178 50.33 -21.36 -24.28
C LYS A 178 51.29 -21.99 -25.30
N VAL A 179 52.60 -21.86 -25.06
CA VAL A 179 53.61 -22.77 -25.65
C VAL A 179 54.61 -23.23 -24.56
N GLU A 180 54.52 -24.53 -24.26
CA GLU A 180 55.58 -25.53 -23.96
C GLU A 180 56.80 -25.27 -23.05
N LYS A 181 57.60 -26.34 -22.88
CA LYS A 181 58.66 -26.62 -21.88
C LYS A 181 59.63 -27.62 -22.55
N LYS A 182 60.87 -27.86 -22.14
CA LYS A 182 61.68 -27.63 -20.90
C LYS A 182 63.14 -27.43 -21.42
N PRO A 183 64.26 -27.75 -20.73
CA PRO A 183 64.59 -27.84 -19.30
C PRO A 183 65.82 -27.01 -18.83
N VAL A 184 65.85 -26.72 -17.52
CA VAL A 184 67.02 -26.65 -16.59
C VAL A 184 68.32 -25.92 -17.00
N GLN A 185 68.71 -24.91 -16.19
CA GLN A 185 70.09 -24.76 -15.63
C GLN A 185 70.12 -23.76 -14.44
N LYS A 186 71.20 -23.78 -13.63
CA LYS A 186 71.42 -22.94 -12.44
C LYS A 186 72.35 -21.74 -12.76
N THR A 187 72.11 -20.56 -12.19
CA THR A 187 73.15 -19.58 -11.75
C THR A 187 72.61 -18.47 -10.84
N GLU A 188 73.27 -18.32 -9.68
CA GLU A 188 73.71 -17.10 -8.98
C GLU A 188 72.86 -15.81 -8.81
N GLU A 189 72.62 -15.51 -7.52
CA GLU A 189 72.70 -14.22 -6.80
C GLU A 189 72.46 -12.85 -7.49
N LYS A 190 71.49 -12.06 -6.95
CA LYS A 190 71.81 -10.92 -6.05
C LYS A 190 70.60 -10.30 -5.32
N LYS A 191 70.94 -9.58 -4.24
CA LYS A 191 70.15 -9.12 -3.07
C LYS A 191 69.45 -7.77 -3.28
N VAL A 192 68.66 -7.33 -2.27
CA VAL A 192 68.05 -5.99 -2.00
C VAL A 192 66.51 -5.87 -2.23
N GLU A 193 65.64 -5.32 -1.35
CA GLU A 193 65.53 -5.28 0.14
C GLU A 193 64.07 -4.88 0.62
N ILE A 194 63.68 -5.36 1.82
CA ILE A 194 62.83 -4.77 2.91
C ILE A 194 61.85 -3.58 2.54
N LYS A 195 60.52 -3.60 2.80
CA LYS A 195 59.82 -3.61 4.13
C LYS A 195 58.34 -4.02 4.10
N LYS A 196 57.94 -4.89 5.04
CA LYS A 196 56.59 -5.00 5.64
C LYS A 196 56.70 -4.75 7.15
N LYS A 197 55.67 -4.16 7.78
CA LYS A 197 55.21 -4.37 9.19
C LYS A 197 54.09 -3.35 9.53
N PRO A 198 53.24 -3.59 10.55
CA PRO A 198 52.80 -4.89 11.09
C PRO A 198 51.27 -5.03 11.26
N THR A 199 50.83 -6.25 11.55
CA THR A 199 49.50 -6.59 12.07
C THR A 199 49.35 -6.22 13.56
N SER A 200 48.11 -6.17 14.07
CA SER A 200 47.83 -6.12 15.51
C SER A 200 46.69 -7.09 15.89
N ASP A 201 47.07 -8.26 16.41
CA ASP A 201 46.13 -9.22 16.98
C ASP A 201 45.58 -8.75 18.34
N LYS A 202 44.27 -8.92 18.56
CA LYS A 202 43.69 -8.97 19.92
C LYS A 202 42.75 -10.16 20.09
N LYS A 203 43.07 -10.94 21.12
CA LYS A 203 42.55 -12.27 21.47
C LYS A 203 41.09 -12.21 21.97
N PRO A 204 40.22 -13.21 21.69
CA PRO A 204 38.84 -13.22 22.20
C PRO A 204 38.79 -13.56 23.70
N THR A 205 37.84 -12.96 24.42
CA THR A 205 37.55 -13.28 25.84
C THR A 205 36.07 -13.67 26.04
N ALA A 206 35.83 -14.52 27.04
CA ALA A 206 34.65 -15.39 27.08
C ALA A 206 33.37 -14.75 27.66
N LYS A 207 32.23 -15.37 27.32
CA LYS A 207 30.89 -15.08 27.86
C LYS A 207 30.88 -15.06 29.39
N LYS A 208 30.29 -14.02 30.00
CA LYS A 208 29.80 -14.04 31.39
C LYS A 208 28.28 -13.94 31.42
N THR A 209 27.64 -15.04 31.80
CA THR A 209 26.21 -15.09 32.15
C THR A 209 25.99 -14.51 33.54
N THR A 210 25.05 -13.58 33.70
CA THR A 210 24.59 -13.12 35.02
C THR A 210 23.13 -13.54 35.25
N LYS A 211 22.92 -14.51 36.13
CA LYS A 211 21.59 -14.79 36.70
C LYS A 211 21.13 -13.55 37.46
N LYS A 212 19.98 -12.97 37.09
CA LYS A 212 19.31 -11.96 37.92
C LYS A 212 18.30 -12.68 38.82
N THR A 213 18.63 -12.79 40.10
CA THR A 213 17.82 -13.48 41.11
C THR A 213 16.55 -12.69 41.44
N THR A 214 15.45 -13.42 41.63
CA THR A 214 14.21 -12.90 42.22
C THR A 214 14.46 -12.45 43.65
N LYS A 215 14.04 -11.23 44.00
CA LYS A 215 13.95 -10.78 45.40
C LYS A 215 12.51 -10.41 45.72
N LYS A 216 11.87 -11.22 46.57
CA LYS A 216 10.63 -10.87 47.28
C LYS A 216 10.81 -9.49 47.94
N LYS A 217 9.74 -8.71 47.98
CA LYS A 217 9.63 -7.56 48.89
C LYS A 217 8.30 -7.68 49.62
N GLU A 218 8.36 -8.23 50.82
CA GLU A 218 7.27 -8.19 51.79
C GLU A 218 7.33 -6.85 52.57
N GLU A 219 6.15 -6.39 52.96
CA GLU A 219 5.85 -5.48 54.07
C GLU A 219 6.54 -4.09 54.15
N ASN A 220 5.77 -3.01 53.94
CA ASN A 220 5.08 -2.33 55.07
C ASN A 220 4.32 -1.06 54.64
N LYS A 221 3.18 -0.82 55.33
CA LYS A 221 2.22 0.31 55.22
C LYS A 221 1.38 0.43 53.95
#